data_AF-A0A842PG61-F1
#
_entry.id   AF-A0A842PG61-F1
#
_cell.length_a   1.000
_cell.length_b   1.000
_cell.length_c   1.000
_cell.angle_alpha   90.00
_cell.angle_beta   90.00
_cell.angle_gamma   90.00
#
_symmetry.space_group_name_H-M   'P 1'
#
loop_
_entity.id
_entity.type
_entity.pdbx_description
1 polymer ?
#
loop_
_entity_poly.entity_id
_entity_poly.type
_entity_poly.pdbx_seq_one_letter_code
_entity_poly.pdbx_strand_id
1 'polypeptide(L)'
;MSEPLDAVIVGSTATSTPHTETDAASREKKQLNIAVGATAIVIVIFMVLATVWGTVSSIGGGYGADGQWEWWEVPLEQRHTMGLNVSGERSVLPETGPYNWTGPTEYFVEVDLPASEQDAGYPEPALMHVALWMPVVAPGTKEPGIATVHPYYDFGGNGLPGAGDDSNPNTVPDGGVGAWVLDQFVPYGFALAQISTFGTGKSTHCQDVKGLGEQIG
;
A
#
# COMPACT_ATOMS: atom_id res chain seq x y z
N MET A 1 -84.79 -93.48 23.77
CA MET A 1 -83.83 -93.62 22.66
C MET A 1 -84.13 -92.52 21.65
N SER A 2 -83.20 -91.58 21.49
CA SER A 2 -83.18 -90.51 20.46
C SER A 2 -81.76 -89.92 20.44
N GLU A 3 -81.26 -89.66 19.24
CA GLU A 3 -79.85 -89.63 18.77
C GLU A 3 -78.92 -88.50 19.30
N PRO A 4 -77.58 -88.61 19.12
CA PRO A 4 -76.60 -87.64 19.64
C PRO A 4 -76.38 -86.44 18.70
N LEU A 5 -75.94 -85.31 19.25
CA LEU A 5 -75.49 -84.13 18.49
C LEU A 5 -74.01 -84.25 18.12
N ASP A 6 -73.71 -84.09 16.83
CA ASP A 6 -72.35 -83.92 16.30
C ASP A 6 -71.88 -82.46 16.41
N ALA A 7 -70.64 -82.26 16.87
CA ALA A 7 -69.98 -80.96 16.90
C ALA A 7 -68.99 -80.83 15.72
N VAL A 8 -69.22 -79.85 14.84
CA VAL A 8 -68.31 -79.46 13.76
C VAL A 8 -67.37 -78.38 14.25
N ILE A 9 -66.05 -78.61 14.11
CA ILE A 9 -65.02 -77.60 14.37
C ILE A 9 -64.89 -76.69 13.16
N VAL A 10 -65.20 -75.40 13.33
CA VAL A 10 -64.89 -74.34 12.35
C VAL A 10 -63.55 -73.72 12.73
N GLY A 11 -62.52 -74.01 11.94
CA GLY A 11 -61.21 -73.36 12.08
C GLY A 11 -61.31 -71.89 11.69
N SER A 12 -61.11 -70.99 12.65
CA SER A 12 -60.88 -69.57 12.39
C SER A 12 -59.50 -69.41 11.76
N THR A 13 -59.46 -69.14 10.47
CA THR A 13 -58.25 -68.80 9.71
C THR A 13 -57.66 -67.50 10.28
N ALA A 14 -56.50 -67.59 10.91
CA ALA A 14 -55.68 -66.42 11.19
C ALA A 14 -55.30 -65.78 9.86
N THR A 15 -55.78 -64.56 9.60
CA THR A 15 -55.26 -63.72 8.53
C THR A 15 -53.87 -63.26 8.95
N SER A 16 -52.85 -63.96 8.47
CA SER A 16 -51.49 -63.44 8.46
C SER A 16 -51.36 -62.45 7.31
N THR A 17 -51.17 -61.18 7.62
CA THR A 17 -50.65 -60.17 6.68
C THR A 17 -49.15 -59.98 6.98
N PRO A 18 -48.23 -60.62 6.23
CA PRO A 18 -46.79 -60.53 6.51
C PRO A 18 -46.03 -59.56 5.59
N HIS A 19 -46.69 -58.57 4.97
CA HIS A 19 -46.05 -57.76 3.91
C HIS A 19 -45.92 -56.25 4.16
N THR A 20 -46.59 -55.66 5.16
CA THR A 20 -46.61 -54.19 5.31
C THR A 20 -45.48 -53.66 6.21
N GLU A 21 -45.07 -54.41 7.22
CA GLU A 21 -44.07 -53.99 8.22
C GLU A 21 -42.64 -53.98 7.67
N THR A 22 -42.29 -54.99 6.88
CA THR A 22 -40.97 -55.16 6.25
C THR A 22 -40.68 -54.07 5.22
N ASP A 23 -41.70 -53.63 4.47
CA ASP A 23 -41.56 -52.56 3.47
C ASP A 23 -41.48 -51.16 4.09
N ALA A 24 -42.10 -50.96 5.27
CA ALA A 24 -41.97 -49.71 6.03
C ALA A 24 -40.57 -49.60 6.65
N ALA A 25 -40.11 -50.66 7.33
CA ALA A 25 -38.79 -50.71 7.96
C ALA A 25 -37.65 -50.59 6.93
N SER A 26 -37.80 -51.16 5.73
CA SER A 26 -36.83 -51.03 4.64
C SER A 26 -36.77 -49.60 4.09
N ARG A 27 -37.93 -48.92 3.97
CA ARG A 27 -38.02 -47.50 3.58
C ARG A 27 -37.40 -46.58 4.62
N GLU A 28 -37.65 -46.81 5.89
CA GLU A 28 -37.05 -46.03 6.99
C GLU A 28 -35.52 -46.17 7.02
N LYS A 29 -34.99 -47.40 6.88
CA LYS A 29 -33.54 -47.63 6.79
C LYS A 29 -32.92 -46.91 5.59
N LYS A 30 -33.61 -46.90 4.44
CA LYS A 30 -33.15 -46.19 3.24
C LYS A 30 -33.16 -44.68 3.43
N GLN A 31 -34.21 -44.12 4.03
CA GLN A 31 -34.29 -42.69 4.37
C GLN A 31 -33.22 -42.28 5.39
N LEU A 32 -32.98 -43.11 6.40
CA LEU A 32 -31.95 -42.87 7.41
C LEU A 32 -30.54 -42.87 6.79
N ASN A 33 -30.22 -43.84 5.94
CA ASN A 33 -28.91 -43.89 5.26
C ASN A 33 -28.70 -42.70 4.32
N ILE A 34 -29.76 -42.24 3.64
CA ILE A 34 -29.71 -41.03 2.80
C ILE A 34 -29.48 -39.79 3.66
N ALA A 35 -30.19 -39.66 4.79
CA ALA A 35 -30.05 -38.52 5.70
C ALA A 35 -28.63 -38.45 6.31
N VAL A 36 -28.08 -39.58 6.75
CA VAL A 36 -26.71 -39.67 7.28
C VAL A 36 -25.66 -39.37 6.20
N GLY A 37 -25.86 -39.86 4.98
CA GLY A 37 -24.99 -39.52 3.85
C GLY A 37 -25.03 -38.04 3.49
N ALA A 38 -26.23 -37.44 3.49
CA ALA A 38 -26.41 -36.01 3.21
C ALA A 38 -25.78 -35.13 4.28
N THR A 39 -25.93 -35.45 5.57
CA THR A 39 -25.29 -34.68 6.65
C THR A 39 -23.77 -34.82 6.61
N ALA A 40 -23.24 -36.01 6.32
CA ALA A 40 -21.80 -36.20 6.14
C ALA A 40 -21.25 -35.35 4.98
N ILE A 41 -21.94 -35.28 3.85
CA ILE A 41 -21.56 -34.44 2.71
C ILE A 41 -21.58 -32.96 3.09
N VAL A 42 -22.63 -32.51 3.79
CA VAL A 42 -22.74 -31.12 4.24
C VAL A 42 -21.58 -30.75 5.20
N ILE A 43 -21.25 -31.63 6.15
CA ILE A 43 -20.12 -31.42 7.07
C ILE A 43 -18.80 -31.32 6.30
N VAL A 44 -18.55 -32.20 5.34
CA VAL A 44 -17.35 -32.16 4.50
C VAL A 44 -17.28 -30.87 3.69
N ILE A 45 -18.41 -30.41 3.13
CA ILE A 45 -18.47 -29.13 2.41
C ILE A 45 -18.14 -27.97 3.34
N PHE A 46 -18.71 -27.91 4.55
CA PHE A 46 -18.39 -26.85 5.51
C PHE A 46 -16.94 -26.90 5.99
N MET A 47 -16.37 -28.10 6.16
CA MET A 47 -14.94 -28.26 6.46
C MET A 47 -14.06 -27.73 5.33
N VAL A 48 -14.38 -28.04 4.07
CA VAL A 48 -13.64 -27.54 2.90
C VAL A 48 -13.81 -26.02 2.73
N LEU A 49 -15.02 -25.49 2.97
CA LEU A 49 -15.26 -24.05 2.94
C LEU A 49 -14.47 -23.33 4.04
N ALA A 50 -14.38 -23.92 5.24
CA ALA A 50 -13.59 -23.35 6.34
C ALA A 50 -12.08 -23.33 6.03
N THR A 51 -11.54 -24.38 5.40
CA THR A 51 -10.12 -24.41 4.99
C THR A 51 -9.84 -23.43 3.86
N VAL A 52 -10.76 -23.25 2.91
CA VAL A 52 -10.62 -22.29 1.81
C VAL A 52 -10.77 -20.84 2.29
N TRP A 53 -11.67 -20.55 3.24
CA TRP A 53 -11.81 -19.19 3.77
C TRP A 53 -10.64 -18.78 4.67
N GLY A 54 -10.11 -19.70 5.48
CA GLY A 54 -8.94 -19.43 6.31
C GLY A 54 -7.69 -19.12 5.49
N THR A 55 -7.48 -19.80 4.36
CA THR A 55 -6.37 -19.49 3.45
C THR A 55 -6.60 -18.19 2.69
N VAL A 56 -7.82 -17.90 2.21
CA VAL A 56 -8.15 -16.62 1.55
C VAL A 56 -7.90 -15.42 2.45
N SER A 57 -8.22 -15.49 3.75
CA SER A 57 -7.91 -14.41 4.69
C SER A 57 -6.40 -14.19 4.87
N SER A 58 -5.60 -15.26 4.85
CA SER A 58 -4.13 -15.18 4.90
C SER A 58 -3.45 -14.82 3.57
N ILE A 59 -4.21 -14.79 2.46
CA ILE A 59 -3.72 -14.35 1.14
C ILE A 59 -3.78 -12.82 1.02
N GLY A 60 -4.46 -12.12 1.94
CA GLY A 60 -4.27 -10.68 2.10
C GLY A 60 -2.84 -10.42 2.54
N GLY A 61 -2.06 -9.69 1.73
CA GLY A 61 -0.64 -9.38 1.96
C GLY A 61 -0.35 -8.48 3.16
N GLY A 62 -1.18 -8.54 4.20
CA GLY A 62 -1.02 -7.80 5.45
C GLY A 62 0.12 -8.35 6.30
N TYR A 63 0.49 -7.58 7.32
CA TYR A 63 1.58 -7.84 8.24
C TYR A 63 1.05 -8.34 9.59
N GLY A 64 1.89 -9.06 10.35
CA GLY A 64 1.56 -9.58 11.68
C GLY A 64 0.98 -10.99 11.70
N ALA A 65 0.58 -11.45 12.89
CA ALA A 65 -0.10 -12.73 13.04
C ALA A 65 -1.42 -12.67 12.26
N ASP A 66 -1.60 -13.58 11.30
CA ASP A 66 -2.79 -13.70 10.44
C ASP A 66 -3.01 -12.57 9.42
N GLY A 67 -2.01 -11.72 9.15
CA GLY A 67 -2.10 -10.65 8.14
C GLY A 67 -3.08 -9.52 8.50
N GLN A 68 -3.31 -9.32 9.80
CA GLN A 68 -4.32 -8.41 10.32
C GLN A 68 -3.98 -6.92 10.27
N TRP A 69 -2.72 -6.55 10.03
CA TRP A 69 -2.28 -5.14 10.03
C TRP A 69 -1.87 -4.68 8.65
N GLU A 70 -2.22 -3.44 8.33
CA GLU A 70 -1.55 -2.72 7.26
C GLU A 70 -0.11 -2.40 7.66
N TRP A 71 0.77 -2.20 6.69
CA TRP A 71 2.20 -2.04 6.98
C TRP A 71 2.51 -0.83 7.88
N TRP A 72 1.70 0.24 7.79
CA TRP A 72 1.82 1.43 8.64
C TRP A 72 1.27 1.23 10.07
N GLU A 73 0.49 0.18 10.30
CA GLU A 73 -0.13 -0.15 11.59
C GLU A 73 0.73 -1.10 12.43
N VAL A 74 1.75 -1.71 11.84
CA VAL A 74 2.64 -2.63 12.55
C VAL A 74 3.34 -1.91 13.72
N PRO A 75 3.20 -2.42 14.96
CA PRO A 75 3.87 -1.88 16.13
C PRO A 75 5.38 -1.78 15.92
N LEU A 76 6.00 -0.70 16.39
CA LEU A 76 7.41 -0.40 16.14
C LEU A 76 8.33 -1.57 16.49
N GLU A 77 8.10 -2.19 17.63
CA GLU A 77 8.85 -3.34 18.13
C GLU A 77 8.70 -4.59 17.26
N GLN A 78 7.65 -4.69 16.46
CA GLN A 78 7.41 -5.79 15.51
C GLN A 78 7.84 -5.45 14.08
N ARG A 79 8.19 -4.20 13.76
CA ARG A 79 8.59 -3.83 12.38
C ARG A 79 9.81 -4.55 11.86
N HIS A 80 10.69 -5.03 12.74
CA HIS A 80 11.84 -5.84 12.35
C HIS A 80 11.46 -7.21 11.75
N THR A 81 10.22 -7.68 11.95
CA THR A 81 9.71 -8.92 11.35
C THR A 81 9.02 -8.68 10.02
N MET A 82 8.80 -7.41 9.64
CA MET A 82 8.31 -7.07 8.31
C MET A 82 9.39 -7.46 7.30
N GLY A 83 9.04 -8.26 6.30
CA GLY A 83 9.95 -8.66 5.21
C GLY A 83 10.27 -7.50 4.26
N LEU A 84 10.81 -6.41 4.80
CA LEU A 84 11.10 -5.18 4.06
C LEU A 84 12.30 -5.36 3.16
N ASN A 85 12.27 -4.69 2.02
CA ASN A 85 13.45 -4.59 1.16
C ASN A 85 14.47 -3.64 1.79
N VAL A 86 15.58 -4.21 2.26
CA VAL A 86 16.70 -3.49 2.89
C VAL A 86 18.00 -3.58 2.06
N SER A 87 17.93 -4.02 0.80
CA SER A 87 19.11 -4.18 -0.04
C SER A 87 19.55 -2.88 -0.74
N GLY A 88 18.70 -1.84 -0.72
CA GLY A 88 19.00 -0.56 -1.34
C GLY A 88 19.92 0.32 -0.49
N GLU A 89 20.47 1.37 -1.10
CA GLU A 89 21.24 2.40 -0.39
C GLU A 89 20.37 3.29 0.51
N ARG A 90 19.05 3.23 0.32
CA ARG A 90 18.07 4.09 1.00
C ARG A 90 16.90 3.29 1.51
N SER A 91 16.17 3.89 2.45
CA SER A 91 14.89 3.35 2.91
C SER A 91 13.87 3.38 1.79
N VAL A 92 13.12 2.28 1.66
CA VAL A 92 12.07 2.11 0.67
C VAL A 92 10.77 1.80 1.39
N LEU A 93 9.66 2.35 0.91
CA LEU A 93 8.34 1.99 1.41
C LEU A 93 7.97 0.56 0.98
N PRO A 94 7.18 -0.18 1.79
CA PRO A 94 6.92 -1.60 1.51
C PRO A 94 6.09 -1.83 0.24
N GLU A 95 5.37 -0.81 -0.19
CA GLU A 95 4.47 -0.85 -1.35
C GLU A 95 4.97 0.10 -2.43
N THR A 96 4.39 0.02 -3.62
CA THR A 96 4.65 1.01 -4.67
C THR A 96 3.57 2.08 -4.64
N GLY A 97 3.95 3.35 -4.78
CA GLY A 97 2.99 4.45 -4.82
C GLY A 97 2.07 4.37 -6.04
N PRO A 98 0.80 4.81 -5.92
CA PRO A 98 -0.20 4.66 -6.97
C PRO A 98 -0.04 5.63 -8.15
N TYR A 99 0.78 6.68 -8.00
CA TYR A 99 0.93 7.72 -9.00
C TYR A 99 2.26 7.61 -9.74
N ASN A 100 2.22 7.87 -11.05
CA ASN A 100 3.42 8.24 -11.78
C ASN A 100 3.73 9.73 -11.55
N TRP A 101 4.88 10.21 -11.98
CA TRP A 101 5.27 11.61 -11.80
C TRP A 101 5.89 12.20 -13.07
N THR A 102 5.98 13.52 -13.07
CA THR A 102 6.56 14.32 -14.16
C THR A 102 7.56 15.32 -13.60
N GLY A 103 8.50 15.77 -14.43
CA GLY A 103 9.47 16.80 -14.08
C GLY A 103 10.89 16.48 -14.54
N PRO A 104 11.85 17.36 -14.21
CA PRO A 104 11.62 18.63 -13.53
C PRO A 104 10.92 19.64 -14.44
N THR A 105 10.08 20.48 -13.85
CA THR A 105 9.66 21.77 -14.42
C THR A 105 10.38 22.88 -13.67
N GLU A 106 10.86 23.90 -14.38
CA GLU A 106 11.71 24.94 -13.81
C GLU A 106 10.92 26.24 -13.59
N TYR A 107 11.12 26.87 -12.44
CA TYR A 107 10.49 28.13 -12.05
C TYR A 107 11.51 29.07 -11.41
N PHE A 108 11.25 30.37 -11.52
CA PHE A 108 11.99 31.41 -10.80
C PHE A 108 11.04 32.12 -9.86
N VAL A 109 11.39 32.14 -8.57
CA VAL A 109 10.62 32.83 -7.54
C VAL A 109 11.39 34.07 -7.13
N GLU A 110 10.77 35.23 -7.30
CA GLU A 110 11.32 36.49 -6.83
C GLU A 110 11.13 36.64 -5.32
N VAL A 111 12.22 37.00 -4.64
CA VAL A 111 12.25 37.24 -3.21
C VAL A 111 12.48 38.73 -2.98
N ASP A 112 11.61 39.34 -2.19
CA ASP A 112 11.75 40.74 -1.80
C ASP A 112 12.74 40.86 -0.64
N LEU A 113 13.94 41.35 -0.94
CA LEU A 113 15.02 41.52 0.04
C LEU A 113 15.04 42.97 0.57
N PRO A 114 15.27 43.16 1.89
CA PRO A 114 15.39 44.50 2.45
C PRO A 114 16.64 45.20 1.89
N ALA A 115 16.61 46.54 1.87
CA ALA A 115 17.72 47.34 1.34
C ALA A 115 19.09 47.07 2.00
N SER A 116 19.12 46.52 3.22
CA SER A 116 20.36 46.12 3.89
C SER A 116 21.02 44.88 3.29
N GLU A 117 20.24 44.02 2.63
CA GLU A 117 20.68 42.79 1.98
C GLU A 117 20.86 42.95 0.47
N GLN A 118 20.58 44.15 -0.06
CA GLN A 118 20.65 44.38 -1.50
C GLN A 118 22.11 44.38 -1.97
N ASP A 119 22.43 43.45 -2.88
CA ASP A 119 23.77 43.35 -3.44
C ASP A 119 24.05 44.46 -4.46
N ALA A 120 25.11 45.25 -4.22
CA ALA A 120 25.60 46.26 -5.15
C ALA A 120 26.18 45.65 -6.45
N GLY A 121 26.59 44.38 -6.42
CA GLY A 121 27.13 43.63 -7.56
C GLY A 121 26.06 42.99 -8.45
N TYR A 122 24.82 42.82 -7.96
CA TYR A 122 23.70 42.23 -8.69
C TYR A 122 22.47 43.14 -8.63
N PRO A 123 22.34 44.10 -9.57
CA PRO A 123 21.21 45.04 -9.59
C PRO A 123 19.90 44.43 -10.10
N GLU A 124 19.95 43.20 -10.61
CA GLU A 124 18.78 42.45 -11.10
C GLU A 124 17.95 41.89 -9.93
N PRO A 125 16.68 41.49 -10.17
CA PRO A 125 15.85 40.89 -9.13
C PRO A 125 16.50 39.66 -8.47
N ALA A 126 16.27 39.50 -7.17
CA ALA A 126 16.69 38.33 -6.40
C ALA A 126 15.74 37.16 -6.71
N LEU A 127 16.19 36.22 -7.53
CA LEU A 127 15.42 35.10 -8.05
C LEU A 127 16.00 33.80 -7.52
N MET A 128 15.17 32.98 -6.88
CA MET A 128 15.49 31.61 -6.53
C MET A 128 15.03 30.65 -7.61
N HIS A 129 15.92 29.78 -8.06
CA HIS A 129 15.61 28.75 -9.04
C HIS A 129 15.02 27.50 -8.37
N VAL A 130 13.83 27.11 -8.80
CA VAL A 130 13.07 25.98 -8.28
C VAL A 130 12.87 24.94 -9.38
N ALA A 131 13.38 23.72 -9.17
CA ALA A 131 13.08 22.56 -9.99
C ALA A 131 12.00 21.72 -9.31
N LEU A 132 10.89 21.49 -10.00
CA LEU A 132 9.68 20.89 -9.44
C LEU A 132 9.32 19.57 -10.14
N TRP A 133 9.19 18.51 -9.36
CA TRP A 133 8.61 17.23 -9.77
C TRP A 133 7.24 17.07 -9.15
N MET A 134 6.27 16.71 -9.98
CA MET A 134 4.86 16.64 -9.60
C MET A 134 4.29 15.25 -9.84
N PRO A 135 3.48 14.72 -8.91
CA PRO A 135 2.73 13.51 -9.13
C PRO A 135 1.62 13.77 -10.16
N VAL A 136 1.28 12.74 -10.93
CA VAL A 136 0.18 12.80 -11.91
C VAL A 136 -1.12 12.48 -11.19
N VAL A 137 -1.80 13.53 -10.72
CA VAL A 137 -3.10 13.46 -10.03
C VAL A 137 -4.18 14.20 -10.82
N ALA A 138 -5.43 14.12 -10.35
CA ALA A 138 -6.56 14.77 -11.01
C ALA A 138 -6.36 16.31 -11.07
N PRO A 139 -6.73 16.97 -12.17
CA PRO A 139 -6.57 18.42 -12.30
C PRO A 139 -7.27 19.20 -11.17
N GLY A 140 -6.56 20.18 -10.60
CA GLY A 140 -7.07 21.01 -9.49
C GLY A 140 -6.95 20.38 -8.10
N THR A 141 -6.33 19.19 -7.99
CA THR A 141 -5.89 18.64 -6.71
C THR A 141 -4.84 19.57 -6.09
N LYS A 142 -4.80 19.63 -4.75
CA LYS A 142 -3.74 20.31 -4.01
C LYS A 142 -2.81 19.25 -3.45
N GLU A 143 -1.57 19.27 -3.88
CA GLU A 143 -0.55 18.31 -3.47
C GLU A 143 0.35 18.91 -2.37
N PRO A 144 0.66 18.14 -1.31
CA PRO A 144 1.70 18.56 -0.37
C PRO A 144 3.06 18.60 -1.06
N GLY A 145 3.80 19.70 -0.89
CA GLY A 145 5.17 19.84 -1.40
C GLY A 145 6.22 19.58 -0.33
N ILE A 146 7.27 18.85 -0.70
CA ILE A 146 8.51 18.70 0.08
C ILE A 146 9.59 19.49 -0.65
N ALA A 147 10.12 20.51 0.00
CA ALA A 147 11.19 21.34 -0.54
C ALA A 147 12.54 20.95 0.05
N THR A 148 13.55 20.81 -0.80
CA THR A 148 14.95 20.74 -0.40
C THR A 148 15.65 22.01 -0.87
N VAL A 149 16.19 22.78 0.07
CA VAL A 149 16.87 24.04 -0.21
C VAL A 149 18.34 23.86 0.12
N HIS A 150 19.22 23.84 -0.88
CA HIS A 150 20.65 23.57 -0.68
C HIS A 150 21.55 24.53 -1.48
N PRO A 151 22.72 24.92 -0.92
CA PRO A 151 23.69 25.77 -1.59
C PRO A 151 24.66 25.00 -2.51
N TYR A 152 24.39 23.72 -2.79
CA TYR A 152 25.33 22.83 -3.45
C TYR A 152 24.91 22.40 -4.85
N TYR A 153 23.88 23.03 -5.42
CA TYR A 153 23.47 22.81 -6.80
C TYR A 153 24.29 23.69 -7.74
N ASP A 154 24.91 23.11 -8.79
CA ASP A 154 25.94 23.74 -9.63
C ASP A 154 27.04 24.46 -8.82
N PHE A 155 27.37 23.91 -7.65
CA PHE A 155 28.40 24.45 -6.77
C PHE A 155 29.71 23.68 -6.95
N GLY A 156 30.83 24.37 -7.09
CA GLY A 156 32.13 23.71 -7.24
C GLY A 156 33.19 24.59 -7.88
N GLY A 157 33.91 24.03 -8.85
CA GLY A 157 35.07 24.65 -9.46
C GLY A 157 34.79 25.96 -10.20
N ASN A 158 33.54 26.30 -10.51
CA ASN A 158 33.14 27.51 -11.24
C ASN A 158 33.92 27.71 -12.55
N GLY A 159 34.35 26.62 -13.18
CA GLY A 159 35.22 26.65 -14.38
C GLY A 159 36.67 27.09 -14.13
N LEU A 160 37.12 27.23 -12.88
CA LEU A 160 38.51 27.52 -12.54
C LEU A 160 39.41 26.30 -12.80
N PRO A 161 40.53 26.47 -13.53
CA PRO A 161 41.41 25.37 -13.85
C PRO A 161 42.01 24.75 -12.57
N GLY A 162 41.75 23.46 -12.37
CA GLY A 162 42.24 22.70 -11.21
C GLY A 162 41.33 22.68 -9.99
N ALA A 163 40.14 23.32 -10.04
CA ALA A 163 39.19 23.38 -8.94
C ALA A 163 38.16 22.22 -8.91
N GLY A 164 38.20 21.32 -9.91
CA GLY A 164 37.25 20.21 -10.05
C GLY A 164 36.01 20.58 -10.87
N ASP A 165 35.14 19.59 -11.11
CA ASP A 165 33.86 19.79 -11.78
C ASP A 165 32.82 20.36 -10.80
N ASP A 166 31.83 21.09 -11.34
CA ASP A 166 30.70 21.56 -10.55
C ASP A 166 29.77 20.39 -10.15
N SER A 167 29.12 20.54 -9.01
CA SER A 167 28.08 19.61 -8.56
C SER A 167 26.89 19.63 -9.52
N ASN A 168 26.04 18.60 -9.48
CA ASN A 168 24.86 18.53 -10.34
C ASN A 168 23.92 19.75 -10.15
N PRO A 169 23.21 20.17 -11.20
CA PRO A 169 22.19 21.22 -11.10
C PRO A 169 21.00 20.75 -10.25
N ASN A 170 20.22 21.69 -9.74
CA ASN A 170 18.99 21.38 -8.99
C ASN A 170 17.91 20.71 -9.84
N THR A 171 18.05 20.69 -11.17
CA THR A 171 17.20 19.92 -12.11
C THR A 171 17.53 18.43 -12.15
N VAL A 172 18.61 18.00 -11.52
CA VAL A 172 18.91 16.60 -11.30
C VAL A 172 18.64 16.28 -9.83
N PRO A 173 17.84 15.23 -9.52
CA PRO A 173 17.59 14.84 -8.14
C PRO A 173 18.92 14.57 -7.40
N ASP A 174 19.14 15.21 -6.25
CA ASP A 174 20.42 15.01 -5.55
C ASP A 174 20.57 13.58 -5.02
N GLY A 175 21.83 13.16 -4.91
CA GLY A 175 22.21 11.84 -4.40
C GLY A 175 21.89 11.61 -2.92
N GLY A 176 21.29 12.57 -2.21
CA GLY A 176 20.82 12.43 -0.84
C GLY A 176 19.30 12.43 -0.74
N VAL A 177 18.77 13.52 -0.18
CA VAL A 177 17.35 13.66 0.16
C VAL A 177 16.51 13.84 -1.10
N GLY A 178 16.99 14.55 -2.12
CA GLY A 178 16.23 14.86 -3.34
C GLY A 178 15.73 13.62 -4.07
N ALA A 179 16.64 12.73 -4.47
CA ALA A 179 16.21 11.48 -5.10
C ALA A 179 15.43 10.57 -4.14
N TRP A 180 15.65 10.65 -2.82
CA TRP A 180 14.91 9.80 -1.87
C TRP A 180 13.44 10.23 -1.80
N VAL A 181 13.20 11.54 -1.74
CA VAL A 181 11.86 12.12 -1.80
C VAL A 181 11.21 11.80 -3.14
N LEU A 182 11.96 11.94 -4.25
CA LEU A 182 11.45 11.61 -5.58
C LEU A 182 10.99 10.15 -5.67
N ASP A 183 11.77 9.21 -5.15
CA ASP A 183 11.45 7.79 -5.25
C ASP A 183 10.37 7.34 -4.26
N GLN A 184 10.34 7.92 -3.05
CA GLN A 184 9.54 7.39 -1.93
C GLN A 184 8.30 8.22 -1.59
N PHE A 185 8.21 9.48 -2.01
CA PHE A 185 7.09 10.36 -1.64
C PHE A 185 6.32 10.83 -2.86
N VAL A 186 7.01 11.12 -3.97
CA VAL A 186 6.32 11.63 -5.17
C VAL A 186 5.31 10.61 -5.72
N PRO A 187 5.61 9.30 -5.81
CA PRO A 187 4.62 8.30 -6.20
C PRO A 187 3.39 8.19 -5.28
N TYR A 188 3.46 8.77 -4.08
CA TYR A 188 2.37 8.78 -3.09
C TYR A 188 1.59 10.11 -3.07
N GLY A 189 1.85 11.01 -4.02
CA GLY A 189 1.08 12.24 -4.19
C GLY A 189 1.73 13.47 -3.56
N PHE A 190 3.00 13.41 -3.17
CA PHE A 190 3.77 14.60 -2.79
C PHE A 190 4.47 15.22 -4.00
N ALA A 191 4.67 16.52 -4.01
CA ALA A 191 5.57 17.18 -4.95
C ALA A 191 6.97 17.30 -4.34
N LEU A 192 8.01 17.23 -5.18
CA LEU A 192 9.39 17.54 -4.78
C LEU A 192 9.80 18.87 -5.42
N ALA A 193 10.27 19.82 -4.61
CA ALA A 193 10.88 21.06 -5.07
C ALA A 193 12.36 21.10 -4.65
N GLN A 194 13.29 21.07 -5.60
CA GLN A 194 14.70 21.32 -5.33
C GLN A 194 15.06 22.77 -5.65
N ILE A 195 15.53 23.47 -4.63
CA ILE A 195 15.72 24.91 -4.64
C ILE A 195 17.20 25.23 -4.42
N SER A 196 17.78 25.98 -5.35
CA SER A 196 19.12 26.54 -5.20
C SER A 196 19.05 27.81 -4.35
N THR A 197 19.91 27.94 -3.34
CA THR A 197 20.05 29.20 -2.60
C THR A 197 20.65 30.29 -3.51
N PHE A 198 20.59 31.55 -3.09
CA PHE A 198 21.23 32.64 -3.83
C PHE A 198 22.70 32.36 -4.13
N GLY A 199 23.16 32.87 -5.29
CA GLY A 199 24.53 32.70 -5.77
C GLY A 199 24.91 31.28 -6.18
N THR A 200 23.96 30.35 -6.25
CA THR A 200 24.18 28.95 -6.64
C THR A 200 23.18 28.52 -7.72
N GLY A 201 23.51 27.50 -8.51
CA GLY A 201 22.63 27.07 -9.59
C GLY A 201 22.36 28.19 -10.59
N LYS A 202 21.08 28.34 -10.93
CA LYS A 202 20.56 29.46 -11.71
C LYS A 202 19.95 30.57 -10.84
N SER A 203 20.06 30.48 -9.52
CA SER A 203 19.58 31.54 -8.62
C SER A 203 20.48 32.77 -8.75
N THR A 204 19.89 33.96 -8.71
CA THR A 204 20.63 35.23 -8.77
C THR A 204 21.04 35.67 -7.36
N HIS A 205 21.55 36.90 -7.24
CA HIS A 205 22.01 37.51 -5.99
C HIS A 205 23.27 36.86 -5.41
N CYS A 206 23.96 37.56 -4.51
CA CYS A 206 25.10 36.99 -3.78
C CYS A 206 24.65 35.90 -2.81
N GLN A 207 25.49 34.86 -2.70
CA GLN A 207 25.36 33.85 -1.66
C GLN A 207 25.69 34.46 -0.30
N ASP A 208 24.74 34.40 0.63
CA ASP A 208 24.86 34.93 1.99
C ASP A 208 24.71 33.80 2.99
N VAL A 209 25.73 32.93 3.08
CA VAL A 209 25.68 31.66 3.81
C VAL A 209 25.22 31.87 5.25
N LYS A 210 24.01 31.39 5.58
CA LYS A 210 23.36 31.55 6.90
C LYS A 210 23.10 33.00 7.33
N GLY A 211 23.26 33.96 6.43
CA GLY A 211 22.95 35.35 6.71
C GLY A 211 21.46 35.63 6.53
N LEU A 212 21.10 36.92 6.52
CA LEU A 212 19.70 37.34 6.54
C LEU A 212 19.07 37.22 5.15
N GLY A 213 19.84 37.45 4.08
CA GLY A 213 19.36 37.29 2.71
C GLY A 213 18.85 35.86 2.45
N GLU A 214 19.64 34.85 2.83
CA GLU A 214 19.25 33.44 2.71
C GLU A 214 18.13 32.99 3.67
N GLN A 215 17.89 33.70 4.78
CA GLN A 215 16.79 33.38 5.70
C GLN A 215 15.45 33.96 5.25
N ILE A 216 15.48 35.03 4.46
CA ILE A 216 14.28 35.70 3.92
C ILE A 216 13.79 34.99 2.64
N GLY A 217 14.72 34.53 1.80
CA GLY A 217 14.41 33.72 0.61
C GLY A 217 14.09 32.27 0.94
#